data_AF-A0A7V9NFJ9-F1
#
_entry.id   AF-A0A7V9NFJ9-F1
#
_cell.length_a   1.000
_cell.length_b   1.000
_cell.length_c   1.000
_cell.angle_alpha   90.00
_cell.angle_beta   90.00
_cell.angle_gamma   90.00
#
_symmetry.space_group_name_H-M   'P 1'
#
loop_
_entity.id
_entity.type
_entity.pdbx_description
1 polymer ?
#
loop_
_entity_poly.entity_id
_entity_poly.type
_entity_poly.pdbx_seq_one_letter_code
_entity_poly.pdbx_strand_id
1 'polypeptide(L)'
;MFRNLTPALCLVGLAFAAGAHLHGREKGAGHSAPLHQDAAAGQKPPAAPDEAALDRGRLLYGFYCMSCHGGDGRGGVDGGSDLRESAMLAADDGGKQFAAFLPEGRPEQRMPPTPLADHEIAALWAFLQVLVPAPVPAGAEAAGDPVMGDATLGQRHFKTAGCGGCHSITGDLAKIGTRLEASAIHTRLLLPPAGGRKGGAASTPGAANALRRHTESVKGLSEQALRDLAAYLATLR
;
A
#
# COMPACT_ATOMS: atom_id res chain seq x y z
N MET A 1 58.43 1.70 -29.61
CA MET A 1 58.99 2.95 -29.06
C MET A 1 58.35 3.13 -27.68
N PHE A 2 58.89 2.47 -26.65
CA PHE A 2 59.76 3.04 -25.60
C PHE A 2 59.08 4.03 -24.63
N ARG A 3 58.91 3.55 -23.38
CA ARG A 3 59.16 4.23 -22.08
C ARG A 3 58.17 5.33 -21.66
N ASN A 4 57.80 5.54 -20.39
CA ASN A 4 58.09 4.93 -19.09
C ASN A 4 57.37 5.76 -17.98
N LEU A 5 57.33 5.21 -16.75
CA LEU A 5 57.45 5.88 -15.43
C LEU A 5 56.18 6.44 -14.73
N THR A 6 55.68 5.65 -13.76
CA THR A 6 55.32 6.07 -12.37
C THR A 6 56.57 6.63 -11.63
N PRO A 7 56.54 7.22 -10.40
CA PRO A 7 55.59 7.06 -9.27
C PRO A 7 55.36 8.32 -8.38
N ALA A 8 54.58 8.19 -7.28
CA ALA A 8 55.00 8.50 -5.89
C ALA A 8 53.84 8.85 -4.95
N LEU A 9 53.81 8.11 -3.84
CA LEU A 9 53.06 8.27 -2.60
C LEU A 9 53.73 9.34 -1.70
N CYS A 10 53.13 9.62 -0.53
CA CYS A 10 53.58 10.47 0.62
C CYS A 10 52.94 11.88 0.64
N LEU A 11 52.31 12.40 1.70
CA LEU A 11 52.61 12.33 3.14
C LEU A 11 51.38 12.61 4.03
N VAL A 12 51.45 12.01 5.21
CA VAL A 12 50.68 12.24 6.43
C VAL A 12 50.91 13.65 6.98
N GLY A 13 49.85 14.28 7.52
CA GLY A 13 49.95 15.51 8.29
C GLY A 13 48.87 15.59 9.36
N LEU A 14 49.11 14.96 10.53
CA LEU A 14 48.43 15.32 11.77
C LEU A 14 49.16 16.51 12.40
N ALA A 15 48.44 17.56 12.74
CA ALA A 15 48.88 18.56 13.70
C ALA A 15 47.77 18.77 14.75
N PHE A 16 48.03 18.23 15.94
CA PHE A 16 47.34 18.52 17.19
C PHE A 16 47.87 19.87 17.71
N ALA A 17 46.97 20.76 18.11
CA ALA A 17 47.30 21.84 19.05
C ALA A 17 46.16 21.96 20.06
N ALA A 18 46.44 21.45 21.27
CA ALA A 18 45.65 21.64 22.47
C ALA A 18 45.96 23.03 23.06
N GLY A 19 44.93 23.77 23.44
CA GLY A 19 45.02 24.98 24.25
C GLY A 19 43.91 24.94 25.29
N ALA A 20 44.29 24.76 26.55
CA ALA A 20 43.39 24.54 27.67
C ALA A 20 43.14 25.83 28.49
N HIS A 21 41.89 25.92 28.95
CA HIS A 21 41.36 26.57 30.16
C HIS A 21 41.49 28.10 30.34
N LEU A 22 40.35 28.72 30.68
CA LEU A 22 40.10 29.25 32.03
C LEU A 22 38.58 29.36 32.29
N HIS A 23 38.20 28.98 33.51
CA HIS A 23 36.85 28.97 34.06
C HIS A 23 36.36 30.38 34.43
N GLY A 24 35.09 30.68 34.14
CA GLY A 24 34.38 31.86 34.61
C GLY A 24 32.96 31.47 35.08
N ARG A 25 32.71 31.73 36.36
CA ARG A 25 31.61 31.30 37.25
C ARG A 25 30.27 31.96 36.96
N GLU A 26 29.20 31.20 37.17
CA GLU A 26 27.78 31.51 37.01
C GLU A 26 27.20 32.68 37.84
N LYS A 27 26.18 33.38 37.29
CA LYS A 27 24.96 33.87 37.99
C LYS A 27 23.82 34.07 37.00
N GLY A 28 22.69 33.37 37.20
CA GLY A 28 21.43 33.61 36.50
C GLY A 28 20.54 34.64 37.22
N ALA A 29 19.68 35.32 36.47
CA ALA A 29 18.27 35.60 36.78
C ALA A 29 17.69 36.62 35.78
N GLY A 30 16.59 36.23 35.13
CA GLY A 30 15.66 37.11 34.41
C GLY A 30 16.10 37.45 33.00
N HIS A 31 15.36 36.99 31.98
CA HIS A 31 14.52 37.81 31.10
C HIS A 31 13.75 36.84 30.19
N SER A 32 12.46 37.10 30.07
CA SER A 32 11.42 36.29 29.43
C SER A 32 11.77 35.82 28.01
N ALA A 33 11.42 34.57 27.72
CA ALA A 33 11.57 33.93 26.42
C ALA A 33 10.83 34.69 25.30
N PRO A 34 11.44 34.87 24.12
CA PRO A 34 10.71 34.93 22.87
C PRO A 34 10.46 33.50 22.37
N LEU A 35 9.24 33.23 21.92
CA LEU A 35 8.87 32.00 21.21
C LEU A 35 9.71 31.91 19.93
N HIS A 36 10.69 31.01 19.89
CA HIS A 36 11.36 30.63 18.65
C HIS A 36 10.38 29.81 17.80
N GLN A 37 9.84 30.47 16.78
CA GLN A 37 9.35 29.83 15.57
C GLN A 37 10.57 29.35 14.78
N ASP A 38 11.03 28.13 15.05
CA ASP A 38 11.93 27.44 14.15
C ASP A 38 11.11 26.54 13.23
N ALA A 39 10.86 27.08 12.04
CA ALA A 39 10.45 26.32 10.87
C ALA A 39 11.54 25.29 10.54
N ALA A 40 11.27 24.01 10.76
CA ALA A 40 11.96 22.91 10.10
C ALA A 40 11.11 22.52 8.86
N ALA A 41 11.41 23.06 7.69
CA ALA A 41 12.39 22.50 6.76
C ALA A 41 12.08 21.03 6.38
N GLY A 42 11.29 20.87 5.31
CA GLY A 42 11.61 19.93 4.24
C GLY A 42 11.55 18.43 4.53
N GLN A 43 10.55 17.93 5.26
CA GLN A 43 10.22 16.51 5.14
C GLN A 43 9.61 16.26 3.75
N LYS A 44 10.42 15.65 2.88
CA LYS A 44 9.92 14.99 1.68
C LYS A 44 8.78 14.05 2.11
N PRO A 45 7.61 14.08 1.44
CA PRO A 45 6.56 13.10 1.70
C PRO A 45 7.18 11.69 1.70
N PRO A 46 6.77 10.79 2.61
CA PRO A 46 7.30 9.43 2.62
C PRO A 46 7.27 8.89 1.19
N ALA A 47 8.42 8.35 0.76
CA ALA A 47 8.51 7.76 -0.57
C ALA A 47 7.36 6.77 -0.72
N ALA A 48 6.68 6.81 -1.87
CA ALA A 48 5.67 5.81 -2.19
C ALA A 48 6.26 4.42 -1.87
N PRO A 49 5.48 3.54 -1.22
CA PRO A 49 6.00 2.24 -0.81
C PRO A 49 6.61 1.51 -2.02
N ASP A 50 7.72 0.82 -1.79
CA ASP A 50 8.39 -0.01 -2.82
C ASP A 50 7.32 -0.86 -3.53
N GLU A 51 7.13 -0.66 -4.83
CA GLU A 51 6.10 -1.37 -5.60
C GLU A 51 6.26 -2.89 -5.47
N ALA A 52 7.50 -3.37 -5.37
CA ALA A 52 7.75 -4.80 -5.14
C ALA A 52 7.31 -5.26 -3.74
N ALA A 53 7.38 -4.39 -2.72
CA ALA A 53 6.86 -4.67 -1.39
C ALA A 53 5.33 -4.65 -1.36
N LEU A 54 4.70 -3.72 -2.09
CA LEU A 54 3.24 -3.70 -2.24
C LEU A 54 2.72 -4.95 -2.96
N ASP A 55 3.38 -5.35 -4.05
CA ASP A 55 3.03 -6.58 -4.77
C ASP A 55 3.17 -7.83 -3.90
N ARG A 56 4.25 -7.93 -3.11
CA ARG A 56 4.41 -9.01 -2.13
C ARG A 56 3.30 -8.97 -1.08
N GLY A 57 3.02 -7.81 -0.50
CA GLY A 57 1.96 -7.63 0.50
C GLY A 57 0.58 -8.01 -0.02
N ARG A 58 0.28 -7.63 -1.27
CA ARG A 58 -0.94 -8.00 -1.98
C ARG A 58 -1.09 -9.51 -2.14
N LEU A 59 -0.03 -10.21 -2.54
CA LEU A 59 -0.05 -11.67 -2.70
C LEU A 59 -0.27 -12.36 -1.35
N LEU A 60 0.43 -11.90 -0.31
CA LEU A 60 0.26 -12.40 1.06
C LEU A 60 -1.18 -12.19 1.56
N TYR A 61 -1.74 -10.99 1.36
CA TYR A 61 -3.13 -10.70 1.72
C TYR A 61 -4.11 -11.60 0.99
N GLY A 62 -3.92 -11.79 -0.32
CA GLY A 62 -4.76 -12.67 -1.14
C GLY A 62 -4.74 -14.13 -0.66
N PHE A 63 -3.59 -14.60 -0.19
CA PHE A 63 -3.42 -15.98 0.28
C PHE A 63 -3.92 -16.20 1.71
N TYR A 64 -3.62 -15.28 2.64
CA TYR A 64 -3.85 -15.49 4.08
C TYR A 64 -5.08 -14.77 4.63
N CYS A 65 -5.46 -13.62 4.06
CA CYS A 65 -6.39 -12.69 4.72
C CYS A 65 -7.71 -12.53 3.98
N MET A 66 -7.69 -12.58 2.64
CA MET A 66 -8.81 -12.19 1.79
C MET A 66 -10.07 -13.03 2.01
N SER A 67 -9.95 -14.33 2.31
CA SER A 67 -11.14 -15.18 2.41
C SER A 67 -12.04 -14.80 3.59
N CYS A 68 -11.44 -14.37 4.70
CA CYS A 68 -12.12 -13.90 5.91
C CYS A 68 -12.38 -12.39 5.89
N HIS A 69 -11.41 -11.57 5.47
CA HIS A 69 -11.50 -10.11 5.54
C HIS A 69 -11.95 -9.46 4.23
N GLY A 70 -12.23 -10.25 3.19
CA GLY A 70 -12.68 -9.75 1.91
C GLY A 70 -11.53 -9.15 1.12
N GLY A 71 -11.79 -8.84 -0.14
CA GLY A 71 -10.78 -8.20 -0.97
C GLY A 71 -10.40 -6.82 -0.46
N ASP A 72 -11.41 -6.04 -0.11
CA ASP A 72 -11.31 -4.64 0.27
C ASP A 72 -11.24 -4.41 1.78
N GLY A 73 -11.00 -5.47 2.55
CA GLY A 73 -10.92 -5.43 4.00
C GLY A 73 -12.27 -5.39 4.71
N ARG A 74 -13.40 -5.31 4.00
CA ARG A 74 -14.75 -5.12 4.59
C ARG A 74 -15.45 -6.40 5.09
N GLY A 75 -14.75 -7.53 5.06
CA GLY A 75 -15.29 -8.85 5.37
C GLY A 75 -15.46 -9.73 4.14
N GLY A 76 -15.11 -11.01 4.30
CA GLY A 76 -15.03 -12.01 3.25
C GLY A 76 -16.04 -13.14 3.41
N VAL A 77 -15.95 -14.12 2.50
CA VAL A 77 -16.88 -15.24 2.41
C VAL A 77 -16.83 -16.18 3.62
N ASP A 78 -15.68 -16.27 4.28
CA ASP A 78 -15.48 -17.10 5.48
C ASP A 78 -15.81 -16.34 6.78
N GLY A 79 -16.19 -15.07 6.63
CA GLY A 79 -16.44 -14.13 7.71
C GLY A 79 -15.16 -13.59 8.33
N GLY A 80 -15.21 -12.33 8.73
CA GLY A 80 -14.10 -11.60 9.34
C GLY A 80 -14.53 -10.15 9.55
N SER A 81 -13.94 -9.49 10.53
CA SER A 81 -14.24 -8.09 10.81
C SER A 81 -13.79 -7.19 9.66
N ASP A 82 -14.41 -6.01 9.56
CA ASP A 82 -13.92 -4.95 8.70
C ASP A 82 -12.56 -4.47 9.22
N LEU A 83 -11.49 -4.77 8.49
CA LEU A 83 -10.13 -4.34 8.81
C LEU A 83 -10.01 -2.82 8.74
N ARG A 84 -10.92 -2.13 8.04
CA ARG A 84 -10.88 -0.67 7.90
C ARG A 84 -11.13 0.06 9.22
N GLU A 85 -11.85 -0.59 10.12
CA GLU A 85 -12.18 -0.10 11.44
C GLU A 85 -11.20 -0.63 12.51
N SER A 86 -10.10 -1.27 12.09
CA SER A 86 -9.11 -1.85 13.00
C SER A 86 -8.29 -0.77 13.68
N ALA A 87 -8.40 -0.68 15.01
CA ALA A 87 -7.56 0.19 15.83
C ALA A 87 -6.06 -0.12 15.68
N MET A 88 -5.70 -1.39 15.39
CA MET A 88 -4.33 -1.82 15.15
C MET A 88 -3.79 -1.32 13.80
N LEU A 89 -4.64 -1.23 12.77
CA LEU A 89 -4.23 -0.64 11.49
C LEU A 89 -4.20 0.88 11.53
N ALA A 90 -5.04 1.49 12.37
CA ALA A 90 -5.08 2.93 12.59
C ALA A 90 -3.97 3.45 13.53
N ALA A 91 -3.26 2.56 14.23
CA ALA A 91 -2.20 2.93 15.16
C ALA A 91 -0.98 3.51 14.43
N ASP A 92 -0.50 4.68 14.88
CA ASP A 92 0.75 5.29 14.41
C ASP A 92 1.97 4.66 15.12
N ASP A 93 2.13 3.34 14.98
CA ASP A 93 3.24 2.60 15.59
C ASP A 93 4.16 1.93 14.56
N GLY A 94 3.94 2.23 13.28
CA GLY A 94 4.68 1.65 12.16
C GLY A 94 4.45 0.16 11.96
N GLY A 95 3.32 -0.38 12.44
CA GLY A 95 2.96 -1.79 12.29
C GLY A 95 3.52 -2.70 13.39
N LYS A 96 4.00 -2.15 14.50
CA LYS A 96 4.58 -2.94 15.60
C LYS A 96 3.57 -3.85 16.26
N GLN A 97 2.38 -3.32 16.58
CA GLN A 97 1.28 -4.13 17.11
C GLN A 97 0.88 -5.22 16.12
N PHE A 98 0.79 -4.88 14.83
CA PHE A 98 0.46 -5.83 13.77
C PHE A 98 1.49 -6.97 13.66
N ALA A 99 2.78 -6.63 13.69
CA ALA A 99 3.87 -7.59 13.63
C ALA A 99 3.90 -8.55 14.84
N ALA A 100 3.61 -8.04 16.03
CA ALA A 100 3.50 -8.87 17.23
C ALA A 100 2.24 -9.75 17.22
N PHE A 101 1.17 -9.27 16.61
CA PHE A 101 -0.13 -9.93 16.57
C PHE A 101 -0.19 -11.11 15.60
N LEU A 102 0.31 -10.94 14.37
CA LEU A 102 0.23 -11.94 13.30
C LEU A 102 0.65 -13.37 13.70
N PRO A 103 1.80 -13.60 14.37
CA PRO A 103 2.22 -14.95 14.74
C PRO A 103 1.37 -15.59 15.85
N GLU A 104 0.56 -14.81 16.58
CA GLU A 104 -0.32 -15.30 17.64
C GLU A 104 -1.77 -15.47 17.15
N GLY A 105 -2.26 -14.51 16.34
CA GLY A 105 -3.65 -14.44 15.90
C GLY A 105 -4.64 -14.27 17.06
N ARG A 106 -5.89 -14.67 16.81
CA ARG A 106 -6.99 -14.82 17.80
C ARG A 106 -7.72 -16.13 17.53
N PRO A 107 -7.12 -17.29 17.84
CA PRO A 107 -7.71 -18.59 17.50
C PRO A 107 -9.12 -18.77 18.06
N GLU A 108 -9.37 -18.24 19.26
CA GLU A 108 -10.67 -18.23 19.93
C GLU A 108 -11.75 -17.44 19.18
N GLN A 109 -11.34 -16.54 18.28
CA GLN A 109 -12.20 -15.76 17.39
C GLN A 109 -12.09 -16.22 15.92
N ARG A 110 -11.56 -17.42 15.68
CA ARG A 110 -11.35 -17.99 14.33
C ARG A 110 -10.39 -17.17 13.44
N MET A 111 -9.47 -16.41 14.04
CA MET A 111 -8.36 -15.78 13.33
C MET A 111 -7.08 -16.55 13.63
N PRO A 112 -6.61 -17.44 12.75
CA PRO A 112 -5.48 -18.31 13.05
C PRO A 112 -4.15 -17.56 13.12
N PRO A 113 -3.14 -18.11 13.83
CA PRO A 113 -1.76 -17.68 13.73
C PRO A 113 -1.29 -17.66 12.28
N THR A 114 -0.66 -16.57 11.86
CA THR A 114 -0.08 -16.41 10.53
C THR A 114 1.39 -15.98 10.67
N PRO A 115 2.28 -16.92 11.02
CA PRO A 115 3.71 -16.62 11.15
C PRO A 115 4.31 -16.37 9.77
N LEU A 116 4.81 -15.16 9.57
CA LEU A 116 5.50 -14.72 8.34
C LEU A 116 6.88 -14.17 8.72
N ALA A 117 7.81 -14.11 7.77
CA ALA A 117 9.09 -13.46 8.02
C ALA A 117 8.91 -11.94 8.17
N ASP A 118 9.79 -11.27 8.91
CA ASP A 118 9.67 -9.82 9.20
C ASP A 118 9.46 -8.95 7.94
N HIS A 119 10.15 -9.28 6.84
CA HIS A 119 10.03 -8.56 5.57
C HIS A 119 8.68 -8.81 4.87
N GLU A 120 8.06 -9.96 5.08
CA GLU A 120 6.71 -10.30 4.58
C GLU A 120 5.65 -9.60 5.42
N ILE A 121 5.83 -9.55 6.75
CA ILE A 121 4.98 -8.78 7.65
C ILE A 121 4.99 -7.30 7.26
N ALA A 122 6.18 -6.73 7.03
CA ALA A 122 6.32 -5.33 6.61
C ALA A 122 5.65 -5.07 5.24
N ALA A 123 5.78 -5.99 4.29
CA ALA A 123 5.12 -5.91 2.99
C ALA A 123 3.59 -5.98 3.12
N LEU A 124 3.07 -6.91 3.93
CA LEU A 124 1.64 -7.07 4.20
C LEU A 124 1.06 -5.83 4.91
N TRP A 125 1.78 -5.29 5.90
CA TRP A 125 1.41 -4.04 6.56
C TRP A 125 1.32 -2.89 5.55
N ALA A 126 2.34 -2.71 4.70
CA ALA A 126 2.34 -1.67 3.68
C ALA A 126 1.14 -1.78 2.74
N PHE A 127 0.76 -2.99 2.34
CA PHE A 127 -0.44 -3.21 1.53
C PHE A 127 -1.75 -2.95 2.29
N LEU A 128 -1.85 -3.34 3.57
CA LEU A 128 -3.02 -3.06 4.40
C LEU A 128 -3.26 -1.55 4.58
N GLN A 129 -2.19 -0.75 4.69
CA GLN A 129 -2.29 0.72 4.73
C GLN A 129 -2.82 1.31 3.41
N VAL A 130 -2.65 0.61 2.28
CA VAL A 130 -3.30 0.97 1.00
C VAL A 130 -4.79 0.60 0.99
N LEU A 131 -5.17 -0.55 1.58
CA LEU A 131 -6.56 -0.98 1.69
C LEU A 131 -7.38 -0.16 2.70
N VAL A 132 -6.71 0.31 3.76
CA VAL A 132 -7.27 0.99 4.92
C VAL A 132 -6.52 2.31 5.15
N PRO A 133 -6.73 3.34 4.33
CA PRO A 133 -6.16 4.65 4.62
C PRO A 133 -6.83 5.27 5.85
N ALA A 134 -6.07 6.09 6.56
CA ALA A 134 -6.46 6.70 7.83
C ALA A 134 -7.82 7.44 7.79
N PRO A 135 -8.51 7.58 8.95
CA PRO A 135 -9.76 8.32 9.04
C PRO A 135 -9.62 9.77 8.55
N VAL A 136 -10.57 10.21 7.71
CA VAL A 136 -10.67 11.59 7.26
C VAL A 136 -11.19 12.46 8.43
N PRO A 137 -10.59 13.62 8.75
CA PRO A 137 -11.05 14.46 9.85
C PRO A 137 -12.50 14.94 9.65
N ALA A 138 -13.27 14.92 10.75
CA ALA A 138 -14.66 15.33 10.75
C ALA A 138 -14.81 16.80 10.31
N GLY A 139 -15.60 17.05 9.26
CA GLY A 139 -15.88 18.38 8.72
C GLY A 139 -15.40 18.62 7.29
N ALA A 140 -14.71 17.66 6.67
CA ALA A 140 -14.59 17.63 5.22
C ALA A 140 -15.93 17.18 4.62
N GLU A 141 -16.60 18.06 3.86
CA GLU A 141 -17.72 17.69 3.00
C GLU A 141 -17.32 16.45 2.18
N ALA A 142 -18.24 15.50 2.02
CA ALA A 142 -18.05 14.30 1.20
C ALA A 142 -17.94 14.67 -0.29
N ALA A 143 -16.80 15.25 -0.68
CA ALA A 143 -16.23 14.93 -1.97
C ALA A 143 -16.07 13.41 -1.98
N GLY A 144 -16.61 12.74 -3.02
CA GLY A 144 -16.73 11.29 -3.07
C GLY A 144 -15.48 10.55 -2.58
N ASP A 145 -15.70 9.39 -1.95
CA ASP A 145 -14.70 8.53 -1.30
C ASP A 145 -13.25 8.84 -1.72
N PRO A 146 -12.47 9.61 -0.92
CA PRO A 146 -11.12 10.05 -1.31
C PRO A 146 -10.14 8.89 -1.55
N VAL A 147 -10.58 7.65 -1.32
CA VAL A 147 -9.81 6.42 -1.39
C VAL A 147 -9.90 5.73 -2.76
N MET A 148 -10.84 6.14 -3.62
CA MET A 148 -11.13 5.41 -4.84
C MET A 148 -10.95 6.27 -6.08
N GLY A 149 -9.69 6.58 -6.41
CA GLY A 149 -9.19 7.01 -7.73
C GLY A 149 -9.92 8.15 -8.47
N ASP A 150 -9.40 8.54 -9.62
CA ASP A 150 -10.09 9.45 -10.54
C ASP A 150 -10.79 8.63 -11.63
N ALA A 151 -12.12 8.64 -11.64
CA ALA A 151 -12.93 7.92 -12.64
C ALA A 151 -12.66 8.37 -14.09
N THR A 152 -12.24 9.60 -14.32
CA THR A 152 -11.85 10.10 -15.64
C THR A 152 -10.51 9.51 -16.06
N LEU A 153 -9.53 9.44 -15.14
CA LEU A 153 -8.28 8.71 -15.38
C LEU A 153 -8.56 7.22 -15.59
N GLY A 154 -9.45 6.63 -14.81
CA GLY A 154 -9.86 5.24 -14.93
C GLY A 154 -10.46 4.91 -16.29
N GLN A 155 -11.32 5.78 -16.81
CA GLN A 155 -11.86 5.61 -18.16
C GLN A 155 -10.74 5.68 -19.22
N ARG A 156 -9.75 6.56 -19.04
CA ARG A 156 -8.58 6.62 -19.93
C ARG A 156 -7.74 5.35 -19.83
N HIS A 157 -7.45 4.85 -18.63
CA HIS A 157 -6.76 3.57 -18.44
C HIS A 157 -7.52 2.42 -19.08
N PHE A 158 -8.84 2.34 -18.90
CA PHE A 158 -9.65 1.29 -19.52
C PHE A 158 -9.55 1.27 -21.06
N LYS A 159 -9.50 2.46 -21.68
CA LYS A 159 -9.34 2.63 -23.14
C LYS A 159 -7.93 2.33 -23.62
N THR A 160 -6.91 2.69 -22.85
CA THR A 160 -5.50 2.68 -23.29
C THR A 160 -4.74 1.42 -22.87
N ALA A 161 -5.12 0.78 -21.77
CA ALA A 161 -4.51 -0.46 -21.27
C ALA A 161 -5.10 -1.73 -21.94
N GLY A 162 -5.93 -1.58 -22.97
CA GLY A 162 -6.47 -2.70 -23.74
C GLY A 162 -7.61 -3.46 -23.06
N CYS A 163 -8.16 -2.97 -21.94
CA CYS A 163 -9.25 -3.62 -21.20
C CYS A 163 -10.47 -3.88 -22.10
N GLY A 164 -10.80 -2.91 -22.96
CA GLY A 164 -11.90 -2.99 -23.92
C GLY A 164 -11.77 -4.09 -24.99
N GLY A 165 -10.59 -4.69 -25.15
CA GLY A 165 -10.38 -5.81 -26.06
C GLY A 165 -10.98 -7.13 -25.57
N CYS A 166 -11.27 -7.24 -24.27
CA CYS A 166 -11.87 -8.43 -23.65
C CYS A 166 -13.13 -8.11 -22.84
N HIS A 167 -13.22 -6.91 -22.26
CA HIS A 167 -14.33 -6.47 -21.43
C HIS A 167 -15.19 -5.43 -22.14
N SER A 168 -16.51 -5.56 -22.04
CA SER A 168 -17.48 -4.59 -22.53
C SER A 168 -18.23 -3.94 -21.36
N ILE A 169 -18.22 -2.60 -21.33
CA ILE A 169 -18.96 -1.79 -20.34
C ILE A 169 -20.48 -1.91 -20.46
N THR A 170 -20.98 -2.40 -21.61
CA THR A 170 -22.39 -2.73 -21.84
C THR A 170 -22.66 -4.23 -21.82
N GLY A 171 -21.62 -5.05 -21.66
CA GLY A 171 -21.69 -6.51 -21.62
C GLY A 171 -21.37 -7.04 -20.23
N ASP A 172 -20.22 -7.68 -20.09
CA ASP A 172 -19.81 -8.37 -18.86
C ASP A 172 -19.53 -7.43 -17.68
N LEU A 173 -19.18 -6.16 -17.95
CA LEU A 173 -19.03 -5.12 -16.92
C LEU A 173 -20.29 -4.25 -16.76
N ALA A 174 -21.38 -4.57 -17.45
CA ALA A 174 -22.62 -3.81 -17.33
C ALA A 174 -23.09 -3.73 -15.87
N LYS A 175 -23.42 -2.51 -15.45
CA LYS A 175 -23.98 -2.20 -14.13
C LYS A 175 -23.13 -2.69 -12.95
N ILE A 176 -21.82 -2.89 -13.14
CA ILE A 176 -20.96 -3.42 -12.08
C ILE A 176 -20.97 -2.53 -10.82
N GLY A 177 -21.10 -1.21 -10.98
CA GLY A 177 -21.24 -0.23 -9.91
C GLY A 177 -22.58 -0.24 -9.17
N THR A 178 -23.57 -1.05 -9.60
CA THR A 178 -24.78 -1.34 -8.80
C THR A 178 -24.58 -2.51 -7.83
N ARG A 179 -23.57 -3.34 -8.09
CA ARG A 179 -23.32 -4.58 -7.36
C ARG A 179 -22.10 -4.48 -6.46
N LEU A 180 -21.11 -3.67 -6.87
CA LEU A 180 -19.81 -3.56 -6.24
C LEU A 180 -19.44 -2.09 -6.07
N GLU A 181 -19.05 -1.74 -4.86
CA GLU A 181 -18.38 -0.47 -4.59
C GLU A 181 -16.96 -0.49 -5.18
N ALA A 182 -16.39 0.70 -5.34
CA ALA A 182 -15.11 0.87 -6.01
C ALA A 182 -13.97 0.07 -5.32
N SER A 183 -13.95 -0.03 -3.99
CA SER A 183 -12.99 -0.85 -3.25
C SER A 183 -13.07 -2.34 -3.60
N ALA A 184 -14.29 -2.87 -3.72
CA ALA A 184 -14.55 -4.25 -4.09
C ALA A 184 -14.21 -4.53 -5.56
N ILE A 185 -14.30 -3.51 -6.43
CA ILE A 185 -13.82 -3.58 -7.81
C ILE A 185 -12.30 -3.57 -7.84
N HIS A 186 -11.63 -2.67 -7.11
CA HIS A 186 -10.18 -2.61 -7.03
C HIS A 186 -9.61 -3.97 -6.65
N THR A 187 -10.18 -4.59 -5.62
CA THR A 187 -9.68 -5.91 -5.25
C THR A 187 -9.98 -6.96 -6.29
N ARG A 188 -11.10 -6.91 -7.01
CA ARG A 188 -11.34 -7.86 -8.11
C ARG A 188 -10.43 -7.64 -9.31
N LEU A 189 -9.89 -6.44 -9.50
CA LEU A 189 -8.81 -6.22 -10.46
C LEU A 189 -7.54 -6.93 -9.99
N LEU A 190 -7.25 -6.85 -8.68
CA LEU A 190 -6.05 -7.45 -8.09
C LEU A 190 -6.13 -8.99 -7.97
N LEU A 191 -7.30 -9.49 -7.60
CA LEU A 191 -7.61 -10.85 -7.22
C LEU A 191 -8.97 -11.23 -7.84
N PRO A 192 -9.04 -11.39 -9.16
CA PRO A 192 -10.28 -11.75 -9.84
C PRO A 192 -10.74 -13.14 -9.38
N PRO A 193 -12.05 -13.34 -9.16
CA PRO A 193 -12.58 -14.67 -8.84
C PRO A 193 -12.23 -15.64 -9.97
N ALA A 194 -11.91 -16.89 -9.63
CA ALA A 194 -11.72 -17.95 -10.62
C ALA A 194 -12.95 -17.99 -11.54
N GLY A 195 -12.75 -17.64 -12.81
CA GLY A 195 -13.85 -17.37 -13.73
C GLY A 195 -14.81 -18.55 -13.87
N GLY A 196 -16.10 -18.29 -13.65
CA GLY A 196 -17.17 -19.24 -13.91
C GLY A 196 -18.52 -18.53 -13.82
N ARG A 197 -19.29 -18.55 -14.91
CA ARG A 197 -20.74 -18.30 -14.86
C ARG A 197 -21.31 -19.24 -13.79
N LYS A 198 -22.20 -18.76 -12.91
CA LYS A 198 -22.86 -19.58 -11.87
C LYS A 198 -23.17 -20.98 -12.42
N GLY A 199 -22.54 -22.01 -11.87
CA GLY A 199 -22.79 -23.43 -12.18
C GLY A 199 -21.71 -24.19 -12.96
N GLY A 200 -20.57 -23.58 -13.34
CA GLY A 200 -19.45 -24.29 -13.95
C GLY A 200 -18.28 -24.48 -13.00
N ALA A 201 -17.76 -25.70 -12.88
CA ALA A 201 -16.59 -26.01 -12.05
C ALA A 201 -15.43 -25.04 -12.35
N ALA A 202 -14.80 -24.53 -11.28
CA ALA A 202 -13.69 -23.58 -11.28
C ALA A 202 -12.37 -24.12 -11.90
N SER A 203 -12.44 -25.21 -12.67
CA SER A 203 -11.30 -26.05 -13.06
C SER A 203 -11.20 -26.26 -14.58
N THR A 204 -11.84 -25.43 -15.39
CA THR A 204 -11.69 -25.54 -16.85
C THR A 204 -10.39 -24.85 -17.32
N PRO A 205 -9.66 -25.42 -18.30
CA PRO A 205 -8.48 -24.78 -18.89
C PRO A 205 -8.74 -23.37 -19.43
N GLY A 206 -9.98 -23.08 -19.87
CA GLY A 206 -10.42 -21.78 -20.33
C GLY A 206 -10.45 -20.72 -19.22
N ALA A 207 -10.98 -21.07 -18.05
CA ALA A 207 -11.02 -20.17 -16.88
C ALA A 207 -9.61 -19.85 -16.37
N ALA A 208 -8.73 -20.86 -16.30
CA ALA A 208 -7.34 -20.68 -15.91
C ALA A 208 -6.57 -19.77 -16.89
N ASN A 209 -6.79 -19.93 -18.20
CA ASN A 209 -6.20 -19.05 -19.21
C ASN A 209 -6.73 -17.62 -19.14
N ALA A 210 -8.02 -17.42 -18.86
CA ALA A 210 -8.62 -16.10 -18.68
C ALA A 210 -8.05 -15.40 -17.44
N LEU A 211 -7.94 -16.12 -16.32
CA LEU A 211 -7.32 -15.63 -15.10
C LEU A 211 -5.87 -15.21 -15.34
N ARG A 212 -5.06 -16.06 -15.98
CA ARG A 212 -3.66 -15.73 -16.31
C ARG A 212 -3.57 -14.46 -17.15
N ARG A 213 -4.35 -14.35 -18.23
CA ARG A 213 -4.35 -13.15 -19.09
C ARG A 213 -4.78 -11.91 -18.32
N HIS A 214 -5.79 -12.02 -17.47
CA HIS A 214 -6.23 -10.90 -16.64
C HIS A 214 -5.11 -10.43 -15.71
N THR A 215 -4.48 -11.36 -14.97
CA THR A 215 -3.36 -11.05 -14.07
C THR A 215 -2.22 -10.35 -14.80
N GLU A 216 -1.83 -10.81 -15.98
CA GLU A 216 -0.79 -10.15 -16.78
C GLU A 216 -1.19 -8.74 -17.23
N SER A 217 -2.46 -8.53 -17.61
CA SER A 217 -2.95 -7.22 -18.02
C SER A 217 -2.98 -6.18 -16.89
N VAL A 218 -3.20 -6.61 -15.64
CA VAL A 218 -3.27 -5.69 -14.49
C VAL A 218 -1.93 -5.51 -13.77
N LYS A 219 -1.01 -6.48 -13.87
CA LYS A 219 0.29 -6.44 -13.17
C LYS A 219 1.17 -5.27 -13.60
N GLY A 220 1.04 -4.78 -14.83
CA GLY A 220 1.81 -3.64 -15.34
C GLY A 220 1.24 -2.27 -14.97
N LEU A 221 0.12 -2.21 -14.24
CA LEU A 221 -0.52 -0.96 -13.84
C LEU A 221 -0.07 -0.58 -12.43
N SER A 222 0.19 0.71 -12.22
CA SER A 222 0.44 1.22 -10.87
C SER A 222 -0.80 1.08 -10.00
N GLU A 223 -0.60 1.00 -8.69
CA GLU A 223 -1.69 0.99 -7.71
C GLU A 223 -2.64 2.19 -7.89
N GLN A 224 -2.13 3.36 -8.29
CA GLN A 224 -2.99 4.51 -8.60
C GLN A 224 -3.86 4.25 -9.83
N ALA A 225 -3.31 3.70 -10.90
CA ALA A 225 -4.08 3.37 -12.11
C ALA A 225 -5.16 2.31 -11.83
N LEU A 226 -4.89 1.36 -10.92
CA LEU A 226 -5.85 0.36 -10.48
C LEU A 226 -6.99 0.98 -9.66
N ARG A 227 -6.68 1.93 -8.76
CA ARG A 227 -7.71 2.72 -8.04
C ARG A 227 -8.55 3.55 -9.00
N ASP A 228 -7.93 4.20 -9.98
CA ASP A 228 -8.61 5.00 -11.00
C ASP A 228 -9.57 4.12 -11.82
N LEU A 229 -9.11 2.96 -12.30
CA LEU A 229 -9.96 1.97 -12.99
C LEU A 229 -11.15 1.55 -12.14
N ALA A 230 -10.92 1.24 -10.86
CA ALA A 230 -11.98 0.85 -9.95
C ALA A 230 -13.02 1.96 -9.73
N ALA A 231 -12.56 3.22 -9.61
CA ALA A 231 -13.41 4.41 -9.56
C ALA A 231 -14.31 4.51 -10.80
N TYR A 232 -13.71 4.37 -11.99
CA TYR A 232 -14.44 4.42 -13.25
C TYR A 232 -15.51 3.32 -13.33
N LEU A 233 -15.14 2.07 -13.04
CA LEU A 233 -16.06 0.95 -13.12
C LEU A 233 -17.22 1.06 -12.11
N ALA A 234 -16.98 1.66 -10.93
CA ALA A 234 -18.03 1.94 -9.96
C ALA A 234 -19.06 2.96 -10.47
N THR A 235 -18.72 3.81 -11.44
CA THR A 235 -19.68 4.73 -12.09
C THR A 235 -20.66 4.02 -13.03
N LEU A 236 -20.37 2.78 -13.45
CA LEU A 236 -21.20 2.02 -14.37
C LEU A 236 -22.41 1.42 -13.63
N ARG A 237 -23.48 2.20 -13.48
CA ARG A 237 -24.74 1.81 -12.81
C ARG A 237 -25.86 1.40 -13.78
#